data_AF-A0A2T0HMX3-F1
#
_entry.id   AF-A0A2T0HMX3-F1
#
_cell.length_a   1.000
_cell.length_b   1.000
_cell.length_c   1.000
_cell.angle_alpha   90.00
_cell.angle_beta   90.00
_cell.angle_gamma   90.00
#
_symmetry.space_group_name_H-M   'P 1'
#
loop_
_entity.id
_entity.type
_entity.pdbx_description
1 polymer ?
#
loop_
_entity_poly.entity_id
_entity_poly.type
_entity_poly.pdbx_seq_one_letter_code
_entity_poly.pdbx_strand_id
1 'polypeptide(L)'
;MTEEDIQVQKALAEAGFGTWPASSRGELFDTLTRIRKGGLLAIEEFVDQQRQVLEKVASQEELAQFEQLRIQHPFLKACPECGHRPDFGPGYASADGDALVVCMNHPAGAVTQAGASVSEALERWNADDWLAPGLDRERFPL
;
A
#
# COMPACT_ATOMS: atom_id res chain seq x y z
N MET A 1 -8.95 6.74 -14.05
CA MET A 1 -9.83 5.57 -13.91
C MET A 1 -9.43 4.56 -14.96
N THR A 2 -9.28 3.30 -14.58
CA THR A 2 -8.96 2.16 -15.45
C THR A 2 -10.23 1.61 -16.12
N GLU A 3 -10.07 0.63 -17.01
CA GLU A 3 -11.20 -0.07 -17.63
C GLU A 3 -12.05 -0.80 -16.57
N GLU A 4 -11.41 -1.38 -15.56
CA GLU A 4 -12.06 -2.05 -14.44
C GLU A 4 -12.84 -1.08 -13.55
N ASP A 5 -12.32 0.12 -13.30
CA ASP A 5 -13.06 1.16 -12.56
C ASP A 5 -14.38 1.50 -13.29
N ILE A 6 -14.31 1.62 -14.62
CA ILE A 6 -15.46 1.90 -15.48
C ILE A 6 -16.44 0.71 -15.49
N GLN A 7 -15.91 -0.52 -15.52
CA GLN A 7 -16.71 -1.74 -15.43
C GLN A 7 -17.51 -1.78 -14.12
N VAL A 8 -16.85 -1.53 -12.99
CA VAL A 8 -17.50 -1.51 -11.67
C VAL A 8 -18.53 -0.37 -11.60
N GLN A 9 -18.20 0.81 -12.12
CA GLN A 9 -19.16 1.93 -12.21
C GLN A 9 -20.42 1.54 -13.00
N LYS A 10 -20.26 0.89 -14.15
CA LYS A 10 -21.40 0.41 -14.96
C LYS A 10 -22.22 -0.64 -14.23
N ALA A 11 -21.56 -1.62 -13.60
CA ALA A 11 -22.24 -2.66 -12.83
C ALA A 11 -23.07 -2.06 -11.68
N LEU A 12 -22.53 -1.06 -10.97
CA LEU A 12 -23.27 -0.32 -9.95
C LEU A 12 -24.48 0.42 -10.53
N ALA A 13 -24.32 1.05 -11.70
CA ALA A 13 -25.42 1.75 -12.36
C ALA A 13 -26.56 0.78 -12.78
N GLU A 14 -26.21 -0.37 -13.35
CA GLU A 14 -27.15 -1.43 -13.74
C GLU A 14 -27.88 -2.05 -12.53
N ALA A 15 -27.19 -2.15 -11.39
CA ALA A 15 -27.77 -2.59 -10.11
C ALA A 15 -28.66 -1.51 -9.44
N GLY A 16 -28.83 -0.34 -10.04
CA GLY A 16 -29.70 0.73 -9.54
C GLY A 16 -29.00 1.78 -8.66
N PHE A 17 -27.66 1.74 -8.53
CA PHE A 17 -26.86 2.69 -7.77
C PHE A 17 -26.25 3.80 -8.62
N GLY A 18 -26.74 4.02 -9.85
CA GLY A 18 -26.15 4.97 -10.81
C GLY A 18 -26.17 6.45 -10.41
N THR A 19 -26.93 6.81 -9.36
CA THR A 19 -26.98 8.18 -8.81
C THR A 19 -25.90 8.45 -7.76
N TRP A 20 -25.08 7.45 -7.42
CA TRP A 20 -24.09 7.53 -6.36
C TRP A 20 -22.73 8.02 -6.88
N PRO A 21 -21.89 8.62 -6.00
CA PRO A 21 -20.54 9.02 -6.38
C PRO A 21 -19.69 7.84 -6.86
N ALA A 22 -19.08 7.99 -8.03
CA ALA A 22 -18.32 6.94 -8.73
C ALA A 22 -17.29 7.53 -9.70
N SER A 23 -16.80 8.75 -9.42
CA SER A 23 -15.87 9.49 -10.28
C SER A 23 -14.40 9.16 -10.00
N SER A 24 -14.13 8.42 -8.92
CA SER A 24 -12.82 7.89 -8.57
C SER A 24 -12.95 6.50 -7.95
N ARG A 25 -11.83 5.75 -7.92
CA ARG A 25 -11.79 4.44 -7.27
C ARG A 25 -12.10 4.50 -5.78
N GLY A 26 -11.62 5.54 -5.09
CA GLY A 26 -11.97 5.77 -3.69
C GLY A 26 -13.47 5.93 -3.49
N GLU A 27 -14.13 6.70 -4.35
CA GLU A 27 -15.59 6.82 -4.32
C GLU A 27 -16.32 5.50 -4.62
N LEU A 28 -15.78 4.67 -5.53
CA LEU A 28 -16.32 3.34 -5.79
C LEU A 28 -16.25 2.44 -4.54
N PHE A 29 -15.11 2.42 -3.83
CA PHE A 29 -14.98 1.68 -2.56
C PHE A 29 -15.92 2.21 -1.47
N ASP A 30 -16.07 3.53 -1.37
CA ASP A 30 -17.00 4.16 -0.42
C ASP A 30 -18.45 3.78 -0.74
N THR A 31 -18.83 3.80 -2.01
CA THR A 31 -20.15 3.38 -2.48
C THR A 31 -20.41 1.92 -2.16
N LEU A 32 -19.48 1.00 -2.48
CA LEU A 32 -19.58 -0.41 -2.11
C LEU A 32 -19.71 -0.63 -0.59
N THR A 33 -18.95 0.13 0.20
CA THR A 33 -19.00 0.07 1.67
C THR A 33 -20.36 0.51 2.20
N ARG A 34 -20.92 1.59 1.66
CA ARG A 34 -22.25 2.08 2.03
C ARG A 34 -23.37 1.11 1.61
N ILE A 35 -23.26 0.51 0.43
CA ILE A 35 -24.19 -0.52 -0.05
C ILE A 35 -24.20 -1.71 0.93
N ARG A 36 -23.02 -2.20 1.33
CA ARG A 36 -22.89 -3.29 2.31
C ARG A 36 -23.51 -2.94 3.66
N LYS A 37 -23.31 -1.70 4.15
CA LYS A 37 -23.95 -1.20 5.38
C LYS A 37 -25.47 -1.17 5.31
N GLY A 38 -26.05 -1.13 4.11
CA GLY A 38 -27.49 -1.25 3.88
C GLY A 38 -28.09 -2.61 4.23
N GLY A 39 -27.27 -3.64 4.47
CA GLY A 39 -27.69 -4.91 5.08
C GLY A 39 -28.51 -5.84 4.18
N LEU A 40 -28.46 -5.65 2.86
CA LEU A 40 -29.16 -6.51 1.91
C LEU A 40 -28.30 -7.74 1.58
N LEU A 41 -28.58 -8.88 2.21
CA LEU A 41 -27.85 -10.14 1.95
C LEU A 41 -27.78 -10.51 0.46
N ALA A 42 -28.84 -10.23 -0.29
CA ALA A 42 -28.93 -10.54 -1.72
C ALA A 42 -27.92 -9.79 -2.60
N ILE A 43 -27.28 -8.72 -2.09
CA ILE A 43 -26.30 -7.93 -2.85
C ILE A 43 -24.88 -8.04 -2.29
N GLU A 44 -24.65 -8.79 -1.22
CA GLU A 44 -23.33 -8.95 -0.61
C GLU A 44 -22.34 -9.59 -1.57
N GLU A 45 -22.75 -10.68 -2.24
CA GLU A 45 -21.90 -11.34 -3.24
C GLU A 45 -21.54 -10.40 -4.39
N PHE A 46 -22.50 -9.61 -4.87
CA PHE A 46 -22.26 -8.61 -5.90
C PHE A 46 -21.24 -7.56 -5.43
N VAL A 47 -21.40 -7.01 -4.21
CA VAL A 47 -20.48 -6.03 -3.63
C VAL A 47 -19.08 -6.61 -3.45
N ASP A 48 -18.97 -7.84 -2.97
CA ASP A 48 -17.69 -8.51 -2.77
C ASP A 48 -16.97 -8.76 -4.11
N GLN A 49 -17.70 -9.16 -5.16
CA GLN A 49 -17.14 -9.30 -6.51
C GLN A 49 -16.61 -7.97 -7.05
N GLN A 50 -17.38 -6.88 -6.94
CA GLN A 50 -16.92 -5.56 -7.40
C GLN A 50 -15.72 -5.07 -6.60
N ARG A 51 -15.72 -5.30 -5.28
CA ARG A 51 -14.61 -4.96 -4.40
C ARG A 51 -13.33 -5.70 -4.80
N GLN A 52 -13.41 -7.00 -5.09
CA GLN A 52 -12.26 -7.79 -5.54
C GLN A 52 -11.67 -7.28 -6.85
N VAL A 53 -12.52 -6.82 -7.79
CA VAL A 53 -12.06 -6.21 -9.04
C VAL A 53 -11.24 -4.95 -8.75
N LEU A 54 -11.75 -4.06 -7.91
CA LEU A 54 -11.03 -2.82 -7.55
C LEU A 54 -9.75 -3.09 -6.75
N GLU A 55 -9.77 -4.04 -5.82
CA GLU A 55 -8.59 -4.44 -5.02
C GLU A 55 -7.48 -5.02 -5.89
N LYS A 56 -7.84 -5.86 -6.87
CA LYS A 56 -6.87 -6.43 -7.82
C LYS A 56 -6.15 -5.34 -8.61
N VAL A 57 -6.89 -4.36 -9.13
CA VAL A 57 -6.33 -3.25 -9.90
C VAL A 57 -5.47 -2.37 -9.01
N ALA A 58 -5.94 -2.04 -7.80
CA ALA A 58 -5.18 -1.25 -6.85
C ALA A 58 -3.84 -1.92 -6.50
N SER A 59 -3.84 -3.24 -6.27
CA SER A 59 -2.62 -4.01 -6.01
C SER A 59 -1.67 -4.02 -7.21
N GLN A 60 -2.19 -4.13 -8.44
CA GLN A 60 -1.36 -4.07 -9.64
C GLN A 60 -0.71 -2.69 -9.84
N GLU A 61 -1.46 -1.62 -9.62
CA GLU A 61 -0.93 -0.25 -9.68
C GLU A 61 0.12 -0.01 -8.59
N GLU A 62 -0.11 -0.49 -7.38
CA GLU A 62 0.85 -0.42 -6.28
C GLU A 62 2.15 -1.16 -6.64
N LEU A 63 2.05 -2.39 -7.16
CA LEU A 63 3.23 -3.15 -7.64
C LEU A 63 3.99 -2.40 -8.74
N ALA A 64 3.28 -1.82 -9.71
CA ALA A 64 3.90 -1.03 -10.77
C ALA A 64 4.61 0.21 -10.22
N GLN A 65 4.07 0.87 -9.20
CA GLN A 65 4.73 1.98 -8.50
C GLN A 65 6.02 1.52 -7.82
N PHE A 66 6.01 0.37 -7.14
CA PHE A 66 7.22 -0.20 -6.54
C PHE A 66 8.28 -0.57 -7.57
N GLU A 67 7.89 -1.10 -8.72
CA GLU A 67 8.81 -1.35 -9.84
C GLU A 67 9.44 -0.05 -10.36
N GLN A 68 8.65 1.01 -10.51
CA GLN A 68 9.17 2.33 -10.87
C GLN A 68 10.15 2.88 -9.83
N LEU A 69 9.85 2.73 -8.53
CA LEU A 69 10.74 3.16 -7.45
C LEU A 69 12.06 2.37 -7.45
N ARG A 70 12.03 1.07 -7.77
CA ARG A 70 13.25 0.26 -7.95
C ARG A 70 14.11 0.75 -9.12
N ILE A 71 13.48 1.28 -10.17
CA ILE A 71 14.19 1.88 -11.32
C ILE A 71 14.76 3.26 -10.94
N GLN A 72 14.00 4.09 -10.23
CA GLN A 72 14.40 5.44 -9.81
C GLN A 72 15.50 5.42 -8.74
N HIS A 73 15.49 4.41 -7.87
CA HIS A 73 16.50 4.17 -6.85
C HIS A 73 17.29 2.89 -7.17
N PRO A 74 18.10 2.87 -8.24
CA PRO A 74 18.82 1.68 -8.68
C PRO A 74 19.90 1.24 -7.68
N PHE A 75 20.35 2.19 -6.85
CA PHE A 75 21.27 1.95 -5.76
C PHE A 75 20.57 2.25 -4.44
N LEU A 76 20.44 1.22 -3.62
CA LEU A 76 19.98 1.30 -2.25
C LEU A 76 21.15 0.84 -1.37
N LYS A 77 21.59 1.70 -0.45
CA LYS A 77 22.68 1.38 0.48
C LYS A 77 22.32 0.12 1.24
N ALA A 78 23.31 -0.75 1.46
CA ALA A 78 23.13 -1.89 2.33
C ALA A 78 22.81 -1.44 3.76
N CYS A 79 22.13 -2.28 4.52
CA CYS A 79 21.96 -2.05 5.95
C CYS A 79 23.34 -1.83 6.59
N PRO A 80 23.57 -0.70 7.28
CA PRO A 80 24.87 -0.41 7.89
C PRO A 80 25.15 -1.31 9.09
N GLU A 81 24.14 -1.98 9.65
CA GLU A 81 24.32 -2.89 10.79
C GLU A 81 24.71 -4.32 10.37
N CYS A 82 24.22 -4.85 9.24
CA CYS A 82 24.51 -6.22 8.81
C CYS A 82 25.04 -6.37 7.37
N GLY A 83 25.13 -5.29 6.60
CA GLY A 83 25.59 -5.29 5.21
C GLY A 83 24.63 -5.94 4.22
N HIS A 84 23.44 -6.37 4.65
CA HIS A 84 22.45 -6.98 3.76
C HIS A 84 21.60 -5.92 3.08
N ARG A 85 21.14 -6.24 1.86
CA ARG A 85 20.22 -5.38 1.12
C ARG A 85 18.90 -5.28 1.88
N PRO A 86 18.41 -4.07 2.19
CA PRO A 86 17.07 -3.92 2.75
C PRO A 86 15.99 -4.23 1.69
N ASP A 87 14.79 -4.46 2.19
CA ASP A 87 13.59 -4.68 1.40
C ASP A 87 12.61 -3.52 1.56
N PHE A 88 11.76 -3.33 0.56
CA PHE A 88 10.67 -2.38 0.56
C PHE A 88 9.62 -2.85 -0.46
N GLY A 89 8.36 -2.58 -0.18
CA GLY A 89 7.28 -3.22 -0.92
C GLY A 89 5.93 -3.12 -0.22
N PRO A 90 4.89 -3.65 -0.86
CA PRO A 90 3.55 -3.68 -0.30
C PRO A 90 3.55 -4.45 1.02
N GLY A 91 2.91 -3.88 2.03
CA GLY A 91 2.81 -4.45 3.38
C GLY A 91 3.87 -3.97 4.39
N TYR A 92 4.90 -3.22 3.96
CA TYR A 92 5.82 -2.57 4.89
C TYR A 92 5.35 -1.15 5.22
N ALA A 93 4.53 -1.04 6.26
CA ALA A 93 4.06 0.23 6.80
C ALA A 93 4.13 0.26 8.34
N SER A 94 4.34 1.44 8.91
CA SER A 94 4.26 1.66 10.36
C SER A 94 2.80 1.59 10.83
N ALA A 95 2.60 1.53 12.15
CA ALA A 95 1.26 1.61 12.74
C ALA A 95 0.53 2.92 12.39
N ASP A 96 1.28 3.99 12.16
CA ASP A 96 0.77 5.30 11.75
C ASP A 96 0.59 5.44 10.23
N GLY A 97 0.94 4.40 9.46
CA GLY A 97 0.78 4.34 8.01
C GLY A 97 1.98 4.87 7.21
N ASP A 98 3.11 5.17 7.86
CA ASP A 98 4.33 5.57 7.16
C ASP A 98 4.92 4.40 6.37
N ALA A 99 5.43 4.66 5.17
CA ALA A 99 6.11 3.65 4.38
C ALA A 99 7.47 3.31 4.99
N LEU A 100 7.81 2.02 4.97
CA LEU A 100 9.06 1.52 5.57
C LEU A 100 10.01 0.93 4.53
N VAL A 101 11.29 1.22 4.71
CA VAL A 101 12.40 0.39 4.20
C VAL A 101 12.89 -0.47 5.36
N VAL A 102 13.02 -1.78 5.16
CA VAL A 102 13.18 -2.76 6.24
C VAL A 102 14.34 -3.72 5.96
N CYS A 103 15.22 -3.92 6.95
CA CYS A 103 16.17 -5.02 6.95
C CYS A 103 15.78 -6.07 8.01
N MET A 104 15.36 -7.25 7.54
CA MET A 104 14.92 -8.37 8.38
C MET A 104 16.05 -9.32 8.81
N ASN A 105 17.30 -9.04 8.41
CA ASN A 105 18.41 -9.96 8.62
C ASN A 105 19.09 -9.79 9.99
N HIS A 106 18.34 -9.39 11.02
CA HIS A 106 18.85 -9.25 12.38
C HIS A 106 18.16 -10.23 13.34
N PRO A 107 18.93 -10.95 14.17
CA PRO A 107 18.36 -11.91 15.12
C PRO A 107 17.55 -11.25 16.24
N ALA A 108 17.73 -9.94 16.44
CA ALA A 108 17.07 -9.16 17.47
C ALA A 108 15.84 -8.37 16.96
N GLY A 109 15.48 -8.50 15.67
CA GLY A 109 14.31 -7.84 15.09
C GLY A 109 14.59 -7.23 13.70
N ALA A 110 13.80 -6.26 13.29
CA ALA A 110 14.01 -5.53 12.06
C ALA A 110 14.76 -4.21 12.30
N VAL A 111 15.51 -3.74 11.30
CA VAL A 111 15.98 -2.35 11.22
C VAL A 111 15.14 -1.65 10.17
N THR A 112 14.47 -0.56 10.54
CA THR A 112 13.55 0.15 9.65
C THR A 112 13.96 1.60 9.49
N GLN A 113 13.56 2.19 8.36
CA GLN A 113 13.53 3.64 8.17
C GLN A 113 12.17 4.02 7.61
N ALA A 114 11.49 4.94 8.28
CA ALA A 114 10.17 5.42 7.88
C ALA A 114 10.24 6.71 7.07
N GLY A 115 9.25 6.91 6.20
CA GLY A 115 8.95 8.16 5.51
C GLY A 115 7.46 8.23 5.18
N ALA A 116 6.93 9.44 4.97
CA ALA A 116 5.53 9.62 4.60
C ALA A 116 5.21 8.99 3.22
N SER A 117 6.24 8.68 2.43
CA SER A 117 6.17 7.89 1.21
C SER A 117 7.35 6.92 1.10
N VAL A 118 7.22 5.88 0.26
CA VAL A 118 8.31 4.92 0.02
C VAL A 118 9.54 5.62 -0.54
N SER A 119 9.36 6.62 -1.42
CA SER A 119 10.47 7.40 -1.96
C SER A 119 11.22 8.15 -0.86
N GLU A 120 10.49 8.82 0.04
CA GLU A 120 11.11 9.50 1.19
C GLU A 120 11.81 8.50 2.12
N ALA A 121 11.21 7.34 2.38
CA ALA A 121 11.84 6.29 3.18
C ALA A 121 13.15 5.78 2.54
N LEU A 122 13.18 5.63 1.21
CA LEU A 122 14.37 5.26 0.43
C LEU A 122 15.45 6.35 0.46
N GLU A 123 15.07 7.63 0.36
CA GLU A 123 15.99 8.76 0.47
C GLU A 123 16.63 8.82 1.85
N ARG A 124 15.81 8.72 2.91
CA ARG A 124 16.27 8.67 4.30
C ARG A 124 17.17 7.46 4.55
N TRP A 125 16.82 6.29 4.03
CA TRP A 125 17.67 5.10 4.13
C TRP A 125 19.04 5.33 3.48
N ASN A 126 19.06 6.00 2.34
CA ASN A 126 20.28 6.30 1.60
C ASN A 126 21.07 7.49 2.15
N ALA A 127 20.54 8.25 3.10
CA ALA A 127 21.24 9.40 3.66
C ALA A 127 22.47 8.95 4.48
N ASP A 128 23.50 9.79 4.54
CA ASP A 128 24.74 9.51 5.29
C ASP A 128 24.62 9.87 6.79
N ASP A 129 23.49 10.44 7.19
CA ASP A 129 23.19 10.91 8.52
C ASP A 129 22.40 9.88 9.34
N TRP A 130 22.73 8.59 9.22
CA TRP A 130 22.35 7.55 10.17
C TRP A 130 22.94 7.88 11.55
N LEU A 131 22.40 8.91 12.19
CA LEU A 131 22.90 9.57 13.39
C LEU A 131 22.56 8.70 14.59
N ALA A 132 23.40 7.70 14.82
CA ALA A 132 23.47 6.93 16.05
C ALA A 132 22.15 6.23 16.47
N PRO A 133 22.16 5.34 17.49
CA PRO A 133 20.98 4.64 17.94
C PRO A 133 19.89 5.56 18.48
N GLY A 134 18.94 5.95 17.62
CA GLY A 134 17.80 6.80 17.92
C GLY A 134 16.46 6.05 17.91
N LEU A 135 15.43 6.74 18.40
CA LEU A 135 14.06 6.25 18.70
C LEU A 135 13.31 5.58 17.54
N ASP A 136 13.75 5.76 16.29
CA ASP A 136 13.16 5.12 15.10
C ASP A 136 13.66 3.67 14.88
N ARG A 137 14.49 3.15 15.79
CA ARG A 137 15.03 1.79 15.78
C ARG A 137 14.12 0.85 16.57
N GLU A 138 13.00 0.46 15.99
CA GLU A 138 12.14 -0.55 16.60
C GLU A 138 12.60 -1.96 16.25
N ARG A 139 13.31 -2.58 17.21
CA ARG A 139 13.50 -4.03 17.23
C ARG A 139 12.17 -4.69 17.58
N PHE A 140 11.44 -5.17 16.60
CA PHE A 140 10.31 -6.06 16.83
C PHE A 140 10.84 -7.46 17.17
N PRO A 141 10.59 -8.01 18.37
CA PRO A 141 10.78 -9.43 18.59
C PRO A 141 9.78 -10.20 17.72
N LEU A 142 10.27 -11.25 17.05
CA LEU A 142 9.44 -12.21 16.30
C LEU A 142 8.46 -12.94 17.23
#